data_AF-C5P2A8-F1
#
_entry.id   AF-C5P2A8-F1
#
_cell.length_a   1.000
_cell.length_b   1.000
_cell.length_c   1.000
_cell.angle_alpha   90.00
_cell.angle_beta   90.00
_cell.angle_gamma   90.00
#
_symmetry.space_group_name_H-M   'P 1'
#
loop_
_entity.id
_entity.type
_entity.pdbx_description
1 polymer ?
#
loop_
_entity_poly.entity_id
_entity_poly.type
_entity_poly.pdbx_seq_one_letter_code
_entity_poly.pdbx_strand_id
1 'polypeptide(L)'
;MRRIPGFLLRRVLSSRPLWTPFPYQRILSGPIPGKGHPSPARNLATTRSPLHPTDGAPATIYALSTAPGRAAIAIVRVSGPACIQVYKGLCPGSPLPKPRYATLRTLCDPTQSPSSNAVLDSGALVLYFPAPKTVTGEDVLELHIHGSPAVIKAVLNAIPKCLENKIETGLESCIRYAEPGEFTRRAFLNDRLDLPQIEALGNTLAADTEQQRRLAIRGTSDTLSARYENWRQQLLYARGELEALIDFSEDQHFDESVDDFMISVTGQVRKLLNQIDVHIENASKGELLRSGIKIALLGAPNAGKSSLLNRIVGREAAIVSSEEGTTRDIVDVGVDLGGWLCKFGDMAGLRSAPPKLIGEERKDSTVIGEVEREGIRRAKARALESDLVIAVLSLEENQHGSALKLEAEVVGAIEDCLRLDKRVIVAINKTDRLNSDVTSRQYSNVVERICSTFQGLDKNQIYAISCKDAQDGSPDRRDPGNIQNFLRGLIHTFEEMAMPSRSEDEDNRYDLSYYQDSLGVTHRQSSNLKTCAQHLRDFLSQTVQIQHANIASDNNNAQTPENALAKGQMFDENEVDIVLAAEHLRFAADSLAKITGRGEGGDVESVLGVVFEKLVSSLRRSPVLPKC
;
A
#
# COMPACT_ATOMS: atom_id res chain seq x y z
N MET A 1 -35.67 -36.65 62.19
CA MET A 1 -37.08 -36.58 61.74
C MET A 1 -37.07 -36.53 60.22
N ARG A 2 -37.71 -37.53 59.58
CA ARG A 2 -38.23 -37.66 58.18
C ARG A 2 -37.74 -36.64 57.12
N ARG A 3 -37.40 -36.95 55.86
CA ARG A 3 -37.37 -38.11 54.95
C ARG A 3 -36.66 -37.59 53.66
N ILE A 4 -35.57 -38.21 53.17
CA ILE A 4 -35.47 -39.12 52.00
C ILE A 4 -34.96 -38.42 50.69
N PRO A 5 -34.14 -39.09 49.84
CA PRO A 5 -32.96 -38.49 49.19
C PRO A 5 -33.02 -38.43 47.64
N GLY A 6 -32.15 -37.61 47.05
CA GLY A 6 -31.78 -37.66 45.64
C GLY A 6 -30.35 -38.20 45.47
N PHE A 7 -30.21 -39.28 44.70
CA PHE A 7 -29.01 -40.09 44.57
C PHE A 7 -28.70 -40.29 43.07
N LEU A 8 -27.41 -40.22 42.70
CA LEU A 8 -26.76 -40.70 41.44
C LEU A 8 -27.11 -39.94 40.14
N LEU A 9 -26.28 -39.80 39.09
CA LEU A 9 -25.10 -40.54 38.64
C LEU A 9 -24.38 -39.73 37.52
N ARG A 10 -23.03 -39.82 37.48
CA ARG A 10 -22.12 -39.79 36.31
C ARG A 10 -22.18 -38.63 35.29
N ARG A 11 -21.11 -37.83 35.29
CA ARG A 11 -20.55 -37.20 34.08
C ARG A 11 -19.60 -38.18 33.38
N VAL A 12 -19.87 -38.48 32.12
CA VAL A 12 -18.93 -39.12 31.17
C VAL A 12 -18.56 -38.10 30.08
N LEU A 13 -17.29 -38.17 29.73
CA LEU A 13 -16.44 -37.39 28.83
C LEU A 13 -16.94 -37.26 27.37
N SER A 14 -16.54 -36.18 26.68
CA SER A 14 -15.65 -36.30 25.50
C SER A 14 -15.04 -34.97 24.99
N SER A 15 -13.70 -34.99 24.90
CA SER A 15 -12.80 -34.37 23.89
C SER A 15 -12.87 -32.86 23.56
N ARG A 16 -11.94 -32.11 24.16
CA ARG A 16 -11.28 -30.93 23.53
C ARG A 16 -9.93 -31.38 22.95
N PRO A 17 -9.45 -30.84 21.82
CA PRO A 17 -8.17 -31.22 21.23
C PRO A 17 -6.99 -30.60 22.01
N LEU A 18 -6.02 -31.44 22.37
CA LEU A 18 -4.73 -31.06 22.94
C LEU A 18 -3.86 -30.38 21.87
N TRP A 19 -3.33 -29.21 22.17
CA TRP A 19 -2.10 -28.69 21.57
C TRP A 19 -0.97 -28.90 22.58
N THR A 20 -0.11 -29.88 22.31
CA THR A 20 1.13 -30.13 23.04
C THR A 20 2.26 -29.30 22.44
N PRO A 21 3.08 -28.57 23.23
CA PRO A 21 4.32 -28.00 22.75
C PRO A 21 5.40 -29.10 22.67
N PHE A 22 5.97 -29.31 21.49
CA PHE A 22 7.11 -30.20 21.29
C PHE A 22 8.36 -29.67 22.03
N PRO A 23 9.16 -30.55 22.66
CA PRO A 23 10.36 -30.14 23.39
C PRO A 23 11.56 -29.95 22.44
N TYR A 24 12.30 -28.87 22.65
CA TYR A 24 13.60 -28.61 22.06
C TYR A 24 14.61 -29.70 22.52
N GLN A 25 14.93 -30.65 21.64
CA GLN A 25 16.09 -31.53 21.83
C GLN A 25 17.33 -30.87 21.21
N ARG A 26 18.29 -30.52 22.08
CA ARG A 26 19.67 -30.23 21.74
C ARG A 26 20.30 -31.47 21.09
N ILE A 27 20.63 -31.37 19.80
CA ILE A 27 21.56 -32.31 19.16
C ILE A 27 22.96 -31.70 19.24
N LEU A 28 23.82 -32.35 20.00
CA LEU A 28 25.26 -32.19 19.97
C LEU A 28 25.80 -32.91 18.72
N SER A 29 26.45 -32.19 17.82
CA SER A 29 27.26 -32.79 16.75
C SER A 29 28.66 -32.17 16.77
N GLY A 30 29.65 -33.01 17.06
CA GLY A 30 31.08 -32.71 16.96
C GLY A 30 31.60 -32.62 15.51
N PRO A 31 32.90 -32.36 15.32
CA PRO A 31 33.44 -31.70 14.12
C PRO A 31 34.04 -32.68 13.10
N ILE A 32 33.80 -32.49 11.80
CA ILE A 32 34.63 -33.05 10.70
C ILE A 32 34.53 -32.11 9.46
N PRO A 33 35.45 -32.15 8.46
CA PRO A 33 36.44 -31.12 8.20
C PRO A 33 36.21 -30.36 6.86
N GLY A 34 36.99 -29.29 6.68
CA GLY A 34 36.80 -28.29 5.64
C GLY A 34 36.95 -28.74 4.18
N LYS A 35 36.27 -27.99 3.32
CA LYS A 35 36.75 -27.59 2.00
C LYS A 35 36.49 -26.09 1.86
N GLY A 36 37.57 -25.33 1.71
CA GLY A 36 37.52 -23.89 1.57
C GLY A 36 37.09 -23.47 0.17
N HIS A 37 36.19 -22.48 0.12
CA HIS A 37 36.16 -21.48 -0.94
C HIS A 37 35.95 -20.11 -0.26
N PRO A 38 36.70 -19.07 -0.66
CA PRO A 38 36.72 -17.81 0.05
C PRO A 38 35.48 -16.97 -0.31
N SER A 39 34.66 -16.65 0.69
CA SER A 39 33.67 -15.57 0.57
C SER A 39 34.37 -14.23 0.84
N PRO A 40 34.34 -13.23 -0.06
CA PRO A 40 34.78 -11.90 0.31
C PRO A 40 33.63 -11.21 1.04
N ALA A 41 33.63 -11.31 2.37
CA ALA A 41 32.91 -10.38 3.22
C ALA A 41 33.65 -9.03 3.18
N ARG A 42 33.38 -8.20 2.16
CA ARG A 42 33.74 -6.79 2.21
C ARG A 42 32.63 -6.04 2.93
N ASN A 43 32.87 -5.74 4.21
CA ASN A 43 32.22 -4.65 4.92
C ASN A 43 32.48 -3.35 4.15
N LEU A 44 31.59 -2.99 3.22
CA LEU A 44 31.46 -1.61 2.76
C LEU A 44 30.52 -0.90 3.72
N ALA A 45 31.09 -0.47 4.84
CA ALA A 45 30.54 0.65 5.59
C ALA A 45 30.74 1.89 4.71
N THR A 46 29.78 2.20 3.86
CA THR A 46 29.67 3.53 3.25
C THR A 46 29.25 4.48 4.36
N THR A 47 30.25 5.05 5.03
CA THR A 47 30.06 6.20 5.92
C THR A 47 29.46 7.33 5.11
N ARG A 48 28.17 7.63 5.33
CA ARG A 48 27.59 8.90 4.94
C ARG A 48 28.43 10.00 5.59
N SER A 49 28.98 10.90 4.77
CA SER A 49 29.29 12.24 5.25
C SER A 49 27.97 12.88 5.68
N PRO A 50 27.89 13.54 6.86
CA PRO A 50 26.67 14.23 7.24
C PRO A 50 26.39 15.31 6.20
N LEU A 51 25.32 15.13 5.44
CA LEU A 51 24.76 16.17 4.58
C LEU A 51 24.49 17.38 5.47
N HIS A 52 25.22 18.47 5.20
CA HIS A 52 25.16 19.81 5.80
C HIS A 52 24.73 19.91 7.28
N PRO A 53 25.62 20.34 8.21
CA PRO A 53 25.18 20.73 9.54
C PRO A 53 24.27 21.96 9.37
N THR A 54 22.97 21.80 9.63
CA THR A 54 22.11 22.97 9.88
C THR A 54 22.69 23.68 11.10
N ASP A 55 23.13 24.90 10.86
CA ASP A 55 23.80 25.82 11.78
C ASP A 55 22.84 26.17 12.94
N GLY A 56 22.84 25.33 13.98
CA GLY A 56 22.02 25.47 15.18
C GLY A 56 22.32 24.35 16.17
N ALA A 57 22.40 24.68 17.45
CA ALA A 57 22.61 23.70 18.51
C ALA A 57 21.54 22.58 18.45
N PRO A 58 21.90 21.31 18.70
CA PRO A 58 20.98 20.18 18.55
C PRO A 58 19.77 20.32 19.50
N ALA A 59 18.60 20.60 18.93
CA ALA A 59 17.37 20.79 19.68
C ALA A 59 16.75 19.46 20.10
N THR A 60 16.19 19.41 21.31
CA THR A 60 15.40 18.29 21.82
C THR A 60 13.92 18.54 21.52
N ILE A 61 13.26 17.58 20.90
CA ILE A 61 11.85 17.68 20.52
C ILE A 61 10.96 16.80 21.39
N TYR A 62 9.71 17.21 21.56
CA TYR A 62 8.70 16.39 22.21
C TYR A 62 7.33 16.54 21.56
N ALA A 63 6.51 15.49 21.59
CA ALA A 63 5.09 15.56 21.25
C ALA A 63 4.30 14.37 21.81
N LEU A 64 2.97 14.51 21.80
CA LEU A 64 2.05 13.38 21.98
C LEU A 64 2.22 12.40 20.81
N SER A 65 2.51 11.13 21.10
CA SER A 65 2.70 10.04 20.12
C SER A 65 1.48 9.14 19.97
N THR A 66 0.48 9.24 20.85
CA THR A 66 -0.82 8.57 20.74
C THR A 66 -1.87 9.47 20.08
N ALA A 67 -2.93 8.87 19.52
CA ALA A 67 -4.05 9.64 18.98
C ALA A 67 -4.67 10.59 20.04
N PRO A 68 -5.09 11.79 19.65
CA PRO A 68 -5.75 12.72 20.56
C PRO A 68 -7.12 12.16 20.99
N GLY A 69 -7.48 12.38 22.25
CA GLY A 69 -8.75 11.90 22.79
C GLY A 69 -8.60 11.44 24.23
N ARG A 70 -9.69 10.90 24.79
CA ARG A 70 -9.68 10.27 26.11
C ARG A 70 -9.22 8.81 25.96
N ALA A 71 -8.19 8.44 26.70
CA ALA A 71 -7.68 7.06 26.74
C ALA A 71 -7.21 6.71 28.16
N ALA A 72 -7.05 5.42 28.45
CA ALA A 72 -6.44 4.99 29.71
C ALA A 72 -4.98 5.48 29.82
N ILE A 73 -4.23 5.39 28.71
CA ILE A 73 -2.82 5.77 28.62
C ILE A 73 -2.62 6.66 27.39
N ALA A 74 -1.78 7.68 27.53
CA ALA A 74 -1.22 8.49 26.45
C ALA A 74 0.31 8.41 26.51
N ILE A 75 0.95 8.42 25.34
CA ILE A 75 2.42 8.38 25.25
C ILE A 75 2.91 9.74 24.79
N VAL A 76 3.74 10.39 25.61
CA VAL A 76 4.51 11.57 25.22
C VAL A 76 5.94 11.12 24.96
N ARG A 77 6.46 11.39 23.77
CA ARG A 77 7.82 11.04 23.37
C ARG A 77 8.68 12.30 23.34
N VAL A 78 9.91 12.18 23.83
CA VAL A 78 10.96 13.20 23.78
C VAL A 78 12.17 12.59 23.06
N SER A 79 12.81 13.31 22.16
CA SER A 79 14.00 12.87 21.41
C SER A 79 15.04 13.98 21.33
N GLY A 80 16.30 13.67 21.62
CA GLY A 80 17.42 14.60 21.51
C GLY A 80 18.30 14.67 22.77
N PRO A 81 19.32 15.54 22.79
CA PRO A 81 20.37 15.55 23.82
C PRO A 81 19.90 15.94 25.22
N ALA A 82 18.73 16.58 25.37
CA ALA A 82 18.20 17.02 26.65
C ALA A 82 17.24 16.01 27.33
N CYS A 83 17.12 14.77 26.83
CA CYS A 83 16.21 13.76 27.38
C CYS A 83 16.44 13.49 28.88
N ILE A 84 17.70 13.41 29.31
CA ILE A 84 18.05 13.17 30.73
C ILE A 84 17.68 14.39 31.59
N GLN A 85 17.84 15.59 31.06
CA GLN A 85 17.51 16.85 31.72
C GLN A 85 15.99 16.96 31.92
N VAL A 86 15.21 16.66 30.87
CA VAL A 86 13.74 16.55 30.95
C VAL A 86 13.33 15.55 32.01
N TYR A 87 13.94 14.36 32.02
CA TYR A 87 13.67 13.35 33.04
C TYR A 87 13.92 13.86 34.46
N LYS A 88 15.09 14.47 34.70
CA LYS A 88 15.45 15.01 36.02
C LYS A 88 14.54 16.15 36.47
N GLY A 89 14.07 16.98 35.54
CA GLY A 89 13.12 18.05 35.81
C GLY A 89 11.74 17.52 36.23
N LEU A 90 11.21 16.55 35.49
CA LEU A 90 9.89 15.97 35.78
C LEU A 90 9.90 14.98 36.96
N CYS A 91 11.02 14.31 37.22
CA CYS A 91 11.17 13.31 38.28
C CYS A 91 12.28 13.72 39.27
N PRO A 92 12.10 14.82 40.03
CA PRO A 92 13.14 15.33 40.92
C PRO A 92 13.55 14.28 41.97
N GLY A 93 14.85 14.11 42.18
CA GLY A 93 15.41 13.19 43.18
C GLY A 93 15.30 11.69 42.83
N SER A 94 14.67 11.32 41.71
CA SER A 94 14.56 9.93 41.29
C SER A 94 15.80 9.46 40.50
N PRO A 95 16.28 8.22 40.70
CA PRO A 95 17.37 7.67 39.90
C PRO A 95 16.91 7.46 38.45
N LEU A 96 17.82 7.70 37.50
CA LEU A 96 17.59 7.50 36.08
C LEU A 96 17.09 6.06 35.81
N PRO A 97 16.10 5.84 34.94
CA PRO A 97 15.64 4.50 34.58
C PRO A 97 16.78 3.71 33.95
N LYS A 98 16.84 2.40 34.23
CA LYS A 98 17.74 1.52 33.47
C LYS A 98 17.33 1.57 31.99
N PRO A 99 18.28 1.69 31.04
CA PRO A 99 17.98 1.69 29.61
C PRO A 99 17.05 0.54 29.20
N ARG A 100 15.91 0.87 28.56
CA ARG A 100 14.89 -0.08 28.09
C ARG A 100 14.14 -0.85 29.20
N TYR A 101 14.09 -0.32 30.43
CA TYR A 101 13.24 -0.83 31.50
C TYR A 101 12.13 0.17 31.82
N ALA A 102 10.89 -0.33 31.87
CA ALA A 102 9.76 0.46 32.35
C ALA A 102 9.90 0.72 33.85
N THR A 103 9.81 1.98 34.24
CA THR A 103 9.92 2.37 35.65
C THR A 103 8.78 3.30 36.04
N LEU A 104 8.06 2.97 37.12
CA LEU A 104 6.98 3.80 37.65
C LEU A 104 7.54 5.06 38.30
N ARG A 105 6.97 6.22 37.96
CA ARG A 105 7.36 7.54 38.47
C ARG A 105 6.14 8.43 38.69
N THR A 106 6.28 9.32 39.67
CA THR A 106 5.44 10.51 39.80
C THR A 106 6.08 11.62 38.98
N LEU A 107 5.36 12.15 38.00
CA LEU A 107 5.74 13.33 37.23
C LEU A 107 5.30 14.58 37.97
N CYS A 108 6.19 15.54 38.11
CA CYS A 108 5.97 16.81 38.80
C CYS A 108 6.25 18.01 37.87
N ASP A 109 5.62 19.14 38.16
CA ASP A 109 5.91 20.43 37.54
C ASP A 109 7.32 20.88 37.97
N PRO A 110 8.27 21.08 37.02
CA PRO A 110 9.65 21.44 37.33
C PRO A 110 9.80 22.85 37.90
N THR A 111 8.76 23.71 37.80
CA THR A 111 8.79 25.09 38.33
C THR A 111 8.36 25.19 39.78
N GLN A 112 7.80 24.12 40.34
CA GLN A 112 7.26 24.10 41.70
C GLN A 112 8.14 23.26 42.62
N SER A 113 8.18 23.64 43.90
CA SER A 113 8.78 22.77 44.91
C SER A 113 7.98 21.46 45.03
N PRO A 114 8.63 20.31 45.28
CA PRO A 114 7.95 19.02 45.37
C PRO A 114 6.81 19.05 46.41
N SER A 115 5.57 19.01 45.94
CA SER A 115 4.36 19.05 46.76
C SER A 115 3.22 18.33 46.05
N SER A 116 2.12 18.03 46.75
CA SER A 116 0.94 17.39 46.14
C SER A 116 0.34 18.20 44.98
N ASN A 117 0.47 19.53 45.00
CA ASN A 117 -0.05 20.41 43.96
C ASN A 117 0.88 20.48 42.74
N ALA A 118 2.14 20.08 42.90
CA ALA A 118 3.10 20.01 41.80
C ALA A 118 2.95 18.71 40.99
N VAL A 119 2.18 17.71 41.47
CA VAL A 119 2.04 16.42 40.79
C VAL A 119 1.20 16.59 39.51
N LEU A 120 1.82 16.25 38.38
CA LEU A 120 1.18 16.21 37.07
C LEU A 120 0.51 14.86 36.83
N ASP A 121 1.20 13.78 37.22
CA ASP A 121 0.71 12.40 37.15
C ASP A 121 1.46 11.53 38.16
N SER A 122 0.74 10.86 39.08
CA SER A 122 1.34 10.00 40.10
C SER A 122 1.70 8.59 39.65
N GLY A 123 1.24 8.16 38.47
CA GLY A 123 1.29 6.76 38.03
C GLY A 123 1.93 6.57 36.65
N ALA A 124 2.83 7.45 36.22
CA ALA A 124 3.41 7.37 34.89
C ALA A 124 4.47 6.26 34.79
N LEU A 125 4.43 5.48 33.71
CA LEU A 125 5.56 4.60 33.34
C LEU A 125 6.53 5.40 32.48
N VAL A 126 7.80 5.37 32.84
CA VAL A 126 8.86 6.09 32.12
C VAL A 126 9.87 5.10 31.56
N LEU A 127 10.20 5.26 30.28
CA LEU A 127 11.22 4.47 29.58
C LEU A 127 12.29 5.41 29.01
N TYR A 128 13.55 5.05 29.22
CA TYR A 128 14.69 5.72 28.61
C TYR A 128 15.39 4.79 27.61
N PHE A 129 15.63 5.29 26.41
CA PHE A 129 16.31 4.60 25.33
C PHE A 129 17.55 5.42 24.93
N PRO A 130 18.76 4.95 25.22
CA PRO A 130 19.97 5.62 24.78
C PRO A 130 20.21 5.39 23.28
N ALA A 131 20.76 6.40 22.62
CA ALA A 131 21.29 6.33 21.26
C ALA A 131 22.33 5.20 21.10
N PRO A 132 22.59 4.70 19.87
CA PRO A 132 21.94 5.05 18.60
C PRO A 132 20.76 4.13 18.26
N LYS A 133 20.47 3.11 19.08
CA LYS A 133 19.50 2.05 18.75
C LYS A 133 18.06 2.44 19.09
N THR A 134 17.63 3.62 18.65
CA THR A 134 16.30 4.19 18.93
C THR A 134 15.54 4.47 17.62
N VAL A 135 14.29 4.93 17.75
CA VAL A 135 13.45 5.28 16.60
C VAL A 135 14.03 6.45 15.79
N THR A 136 14.61 7.45 16.47
CA THR A 136 15.21 8.62 15.82
C THR A 136 16.71 8.48 15.61
N GLY A 137 17.37 7.51 16.23
CA GLY A 137 18.84 7.43 16.30
C GLY A 137 19.45 8.27 17.43
N GLU A 138 18.65 9.10 18.11
CA GLU A 138 19.04 9.93 19.25
C GLU A 138 18.61 9.28 20.58
N ASP A 139 18.98 9.89 21.69
CA ASP A 139 18.39 9.56 22.99
C ASP A 139 16.88 9.82 22.96
N VAL A 140 16.09 8.89 23.49
CA VAL A 140 14.62 8.96 23.55
C VAL A 140 14.13 8.70 24.97
N LEU A 141 13.19 9.53 25.41
CA LEU A 141 12.42 9.34 26.64
C LEU A 141 10.94 9.16 26.26
N GLU A 142 10.31 8.09 26.75
CA GLU A 142 8.86 7.89 26.61
C GLU A 142 8.18 7.99 27.98
N LEU A 143 7.16 8.85 28.05
CA LEU A 143 6.32 9.06 29.22
C LEU A 143 4.94 8.47 28.92
N HIS A 144 4.60 7.37 29.58
CA HIS A 144 3.30 6.72 29.47
C HIS A 144 2.44 7.23 30.63
N ILE A 145 1.63 8.23 30.35
CA ILE A 145 0.83 9.00 31.32
C ILE A 145 -0.65 8.66 31.21
N HIS A 146 -1.46 9.03 32.19
CA HIS A 146 -2.90 8.89 32.08
C HIS A 146 -3.46 9.74 30.93
N GLY A 147 -4.27 9.13 30.05
CA GLY A 147 -4.74 9.73 28.80
C GLY A 147 -5.89 10.74 28.94
N SER A 148 -5.93 11.51 30.03
CA SER A 148 -6.89 12.61 30.16
C SER A 148 -6.35 13.87 29.46
N PRO A 149 -7.20 14.66 28.75
CA PRO A 149 -6.74 15.88 28.09
C PRO A 149 -6.05 16.88 29.02
N ALA A 150 -6.46 16.93 30.30
CA ALA A 150 -5.86 17.81 31.30
C ALA A 150 -4.43 17.36 31.68
N VAL A 151 -4.22 16.07 31.92
CA VAL A 151 -2.90 15.50 32.25
C VAL A 151 -1.94 15.65 31.07
N ILE A 152 -2.40 15.33 29.86
CA ILE A 152 -1.59 15.49 28.63
C ILE A 152 -1.15 16.95 28.48
N LYS A 153 -2.07 17.91 28.60
CA LYS A 153 -1.75 19.34 28.49
C LYS A 153 -0.78 19.80 29.58
N ALA A 154 -0.96 19.35 30.82
CA ALA A 154 -0.09 19.70 31.94
C ALA A 154 1.34 19.18 31.74
N VAL A 155 1.51 17.93 31.32
CA VAL A 155 2.83 17.33 31.03
C VAL A 155 3.51 18.00 29.85
N LEU A 156 2.80 18.24 28.74
CA LEU A 156 3.37 18.92 27.57
C LEU A 156 3.83 20.35 27.92
N ASN A 157 3.08 21.08 28.75
CA ASN A 157 3.47 22.42 29.20
C ASN A 157 4.66 22.42 30.19
N ALA A 158 4.93 21.29 30.86
CA ALA A 158 6.00 21.17 31.84
C ALA A 158 7.37 20.83 31.20
N ILE A 159 7.37 20.07 30.10
CA ILE A 159 8.60 19.64 29.42
C ILE A 159 9.55 20.80 29.04
N PRO A 160 9.12 21.87 28.34
CA PRO A 160 10.04 22.95 27.95
C PRO A 160 10.64 23.70 29.15
N LYS A 161 9.92 23.74 30.28
CA LYS A 161 10.35 24.39 31.53
C LYS A 161 11.44 23.62 32.29
N CYS A 162 11.77 22.40 31.86
CA CYS A 162 12.83 21.60 32.49
C CYS A 162 14.23 22.18 32.27
N LEU A 163 14.41 23.05 31.27
CA LEU A 163 15.70 23.68 30.94
C LEU A 163 15.87 25.07 31.60
N GLU A 164 14.78 25.79 31.84
CA GLU A 164 14.79 27.18 32.35
C GLU A 164 15.52 27.33 33.71
N ASN A 165 15.65 26.23 34.47
CA ASN A 165 16.25 26.24 35.80
C ASN A 165 17.80 26.11 35.84
N LYS A 166 18.52 26.04 34.70
CA LYS A 166 19.99 25.91 34.69
C LYS A 166 20.68 26.62 33.50
N ILE A 167 20.74 27.95 33.55
CA ILE A 167 21.54 28.79 32.61
C ILE A 167 23.05 28.76 32.94
N GLU A 168 23.52 27.94 33.89
CA GLU A 168 24.95 27.90 34.27
C GLU A 168 25.84 27.03 33.37
N THR A 169 25.26 26.18 32.52
CA THR A 169 26.04 25.34 31.60
C THR A 169 25.78 25.82 30.18
N GLY A 170 26.74 26.50 29.56
CA GLY A 170 26.67 27.12 28.22
C GLY A 170 26.45 26.16 27.04
N LEU A 171 25.45 25.26 27.17
CA LEU A 171 24.94 24.36 26.15
C LEU A 171 23.57 24.91 25.72
N GLU A 172 23.52 25.52 24.54
CA GLU A 172 22.29 26.11 23.95
C GLU A 172 21.32 25.02 23.44
N SER A 173 21.04 23.98 24.22
CA SER A 173 20.11 22.92 23.80
C SER A 173 18.66 23.36 23.97
N CYS A 174 18.01 23.83 22.91
CA CYS A 174 16.59 24.20 22.93
C CYS A 174 15.68 22.98 23.10
N ILE A 175 14.66 23.07 23.97
CA ILE A 175 13.55 22.11 24.06
C ILE A 175 12.32 22.71 23.40
N ARG A 176 11.81 22.07 22.35
CA ARG A 176 10.63 22.57 21.61
C ARG A 176 9.66 21.48 21.24
N TYR A 177 8.44 21.87 20.89
CA TYR A 177 7.46 20.93 20.34
C TYR A 177 7.93 20.42 18.97
N ALA A 178 7.67 19.15 18.68
CA ALA A 178 8.04 18.53 17.42
C ALA A 178 7.18 19.05 16.27
N GLU A 179 7.80 19.30 15.11
CA GLU A 179 7.07 19.54 13.87
C GLU A 179 6.38 18.24 13.40
N PRO A 180 5.33 18.35 12.58
CA PRO A 180 4.66 17.17 12.08
C PRO A 180 5.61 16.27 11.26
N GLY A 181 5.74 15.01 11.69
CA GLY A 181 6.64 14.04 11.07
C GLY A 181 8.12 14.14 11.48
N GLU A 182 8.49 15.09 12.36
CA GLU A 182 9.89 15.36 12.66
C GLU A 182 10.65 14.18 13.27
N PHE A 183 10.01 13.35 14.12
CA PHE A 183 10.64 12.14 14.64
C PHE A 183 11.07 11.18 13.52
N THR A 184 10.23 11.04 12.49
CA THR A 184 10.52 10.19 11.33
C THR A 184 11.55 10.87 10.41
N ARG A 185 11.54 12.21 10.27
CA ARG A 185 12.60 12.97 9.59
C ARG A 185 13.96 12.73 10.24
N ARG A 186 14.04 12.78 11.57
CA ARG A 186 15.28 12.47 12.30
C ARG A 186 15.71 11.01 12.14
N ALA A 187 14.74 10.08 12.12
CA ALA A 187 15.01 8.67 11.82
C ALA A 187 15.68 8.51 10.44
N PHE A 188 15.22 9.23 9.42
CA PHE A 188 15.83 9.25 8.09
C PHE A 188 17.27 9.78 8.10
N LEU A 189 17.46 10.96 8.70
CA LEU A 189 18.77 11.63 8.76
C LEU A 189 19.81 10.82 9.53
N ASN A 190 19.38 10.02 10.51
CA ASN A 190 20.23 9.16 11.32
C ASN A 190 20.25 7.69 10.86
N ASP A 191 19.96 7.42 9.58
CA ASP A 191 20.06 6.08 8.97
C ASP A 191 19.22 4.99 9.66
N ARG A 192 18.12 5.39 10.31
CA ARG A 192 17.20 4.44 10.97
C ARG A 192 16.14 3.92 10.02
N LEU A 193 15.75 4.74 9.03
CA LEU A 193 14.76 4.42 8.00
C LEU A 193 15.19 5.04 6.67
N ASP A 194 14.88 4.39 5.56
CA ASP A 194 14.97 5.00 4.22
C ASP A 194 13.61 5.54 3.73
N LEU A 195 13.58 6.21 2.57
CA LEU A 195 12.35 6.79 2.04
C LEU A 195 11.26 5.72 1.76
N PRO A 196 11.56 4.57 1.12
CA PRO A 196 10.57 3.49 0.95
C PRO A 196 9.95 3.03 2.27
N GLN A 197 10.75 2.85 3.32
CA GLN A 197 10.26 2.45 4.64
C GLN A 197 9.37 3.52 5.28
N ILE A 198 9.71 4.80 5.11
CA ILE A 198 8.91 5.92 5.63
C ILE A 198 7.55 5.99 4.94
N GLU A 199 7.51 5.79 3.62
CA GLU A 199 6.24 5.70 2.89
C GLU A 199 5.41 4.49 3.31
N ALA A 200 6.05 3.34 3.53
CA ALA A 200 5.40 2.13 4.01
C ALA A 200 4.85 2.28 5.43
N LEU A 201 5.56 3.01 6.31
CA LEU A 201 5.07 3.40 7.63
C LEU A 201 3.82 4.28 7.50
N GLY A 202 3.83 5.23 6.56
CA GLY A 202 2.65 6.03 6.17
C GLY A 202 1.45 5.15 5.82
N ASN A 203 1.65 4.18 4.93
CA ASN A 203 0.62 3.23 4.53
C ASN A 203 0.15 2.34 5.68
N THR A 204 1.05 1.96 6.60
CA THR A 204 0.73 1.12 7.76
C THR A 204 -0.20 1.85 8.72
N LEU A 205 0.07 3.15 8.95
CA LEU A 205 -0.72 3.99 9.84
C LEU A 205 -2.07 4.41 9.21
N ALA A 206 -2.18 4.37 7.88
CA ALA A 206 -3.40 4.71 7.14
C ALA A 206 -4.22 3.49 6.69
N ALA A 207 -3.78 2.26 6.97
CA ALA A 207 -4.45 1.05 6.54
C ALA A 207 -5.76 0.84 7.31
N ASP A 208 -6.88 0.76 6.59
CA ASP A 208 -8.21 0.51 7.16
C ASP A 208 -8.62 -0.97 7.05
N THR A 209 -7.99 -1.72 6.12
CA THR A 209 -8.34 -3.10 5.80
C THR A 209 -7.15 -4.05 5.91
N GLU A 210 -7.42 -5.36 6.07
CA GLU A 210 -6.37 -6.38 6.23
C GLU A 210 -5.43 -6.46 5.03
N GLN A 211 -5.93 -6.31 3.79
CA GLN A 211 -5.06 -6.31 2.61
C GLN A 211 -4.16 -5.07 2.54
N GLN A 212 -4.67 -3.88 2.92
CA GLN A 212 -3.84 -2.68 3.03
C GLN A 212 -2.74 -2.84 4.09
N ARG A 213 -3.06 -3.43 5.25
CA ARG A 213 -2.07 -3.73 6.30
C ARG A 213 -0.99 -4.68 5.79
N ARG A 214 -1.37 -5.78 5.14
CA ARG A 214 -0.42 -6.75 4.55
C ARG A 214 0.50 -6.09 3.53
N LEU A 215 -0.07 -5.25 2.66
CA LEU A 215 0.68 -4.51 1.66
C LEU A 215 1.71 -3.56 2.30
N ALA A 216 1.29 -2.82 3.32
CA ALA A 216 2.14 -1.83 3.99
C ALA A 216 3.33 -2.49 4.72
N ILE A 217 3.11 -3.63 5.38
CA ILE A 217 4.18 -4.38 6.05
C ILE A 217 5.25 -4.86 5.06
N ARG A 218 4.85 -5.32 3.87
CA ARG A 218 5.80 -5.72 2.82
C ARG A 218 6.70 -4.55 2.40
N GLY A 219 6.12 -3.35 2.30
CA GLY A 219 6.88 -2.13 2.00
C GLY A 219 7.88 -1.70 3.09
N THR A 220 7.72 -2.16 4.33
CA THR A 220 8.65 -1.84 5.44
C THR A 220 9.92 -2.71 5.40
N SER A 221 9.88 -3.83 4.68
CA SER A 221 11.03 -4.73 4.52
C SER A 221 12.16 -4.05 3.75
N ASP A 222 13.41 -4.31 4.16
CA ASP A 222 14.62 -3.85 3.46
C ASP A 222 14.74 -4.45 2.04
N THR A 223 13.91 -5.45 1.69
CA THR A 223 13.98 -6.18 0.41
C THR A 223 13.78 -5.27 -0.81
N LEU A 224 12.85 -4.32 -0.76
CA LEU A 224 12.63 -3.38 -1.87
C LEU A 224 13.81 -2.41 -2.03
N SER A 225 14.28 -1.84 -0.93
CA SER A 225 15.41 -0.91 -0.94
C SER A 225 16.70 -1.58 -1.40
N ALA A 226 16.96 -2.81 -0.95
CA ALA A 226 18.09 -3.61 -1.41
C ALA A 226 18.00 -3.93 -2.90
N ARG A 227 16.79 -4.19 -3.43
CA ARG A 227 16.56 -4.42 -4.86
C ARG A 227 16.87 -3.18 -5.69
N TYR A 228 16.36 -2.02 -5.30
CA TYR A 228 16.63 -0.76 -6.01
C TYR A 228 18.12 -0.42 -5.98
N GLU A 229 18.79 -0.64 -4.85
CA GLU A 229 20.24 -0.42 -4.75
C GLU A 229 21.01 -1.41 -5.64
N ASN A 230 20.59 -2.68 -5.69
CA ASN A 230 21.23 -3.66 -6.56
C ASN A 230 21.11 -3.28 -8.05
N TRP A 231 19.91 -2.88 -8.49
CA TRP A 231 19.70 -2.38 -9.85
C TRP A 231 20.53 -1.12 -10.14
N ARG A 232 20.59 -0.19 -9.17
CA ARG A 232 21.42 1.01 -9.29
C ARG A 232 22.90 0.65 -9.45
N GLN A 233 23.41 -0.30 -8.69
CA GLN A 233 24.79 -0.79 -8.83
C GLN A 233 25.03 -1.40 -10.20
N GLN A 234 24.12 -2.24 -10.72
CA GLN A 234 24.25 -2.80 -12.07
C GLN A 234 24.37 -1.69 -13.14
N LEU A 235 23.56 -0.64 -13.03
CA LEU A 235 23.64 0.51 -13.95
C LEU A 235 24.93 1.31 -13.81
N LEU A 236 25.44 1.48 -12.58
CA LEU A 236 26.72 2.14 -12.36
C LEU A 236 27.90 1.33 -12.88
N TYR A 237 27.87 0.00 -12.74
CA TYR A 237 28.88 -0.88 -13.34
C TYR A 237 28.85 -0.80 -14.86
N ALA A 238 27.67 -0.96 -15.47
CA ALA A 238 27.49 -0.80 -16.91
C ALA A 238 27.94 0.58 -17.42
N ARG A 239 27.66 1.65 -16.66
CA ARG A 239 28.15 3.00 -16.98
C ARG A 239 29.68 3.08 -16.89
N GLY A 240 30.28 2.58 -15.82
CA GLY A 240 31.74 2.60 -15.65
C GLY A 240 32.46 1.78 -16.72
N GLU A 241 31.84 0.70 -17.18
CA GLU A 241 32.24 -0.09 -18.34
C GLU A 241 32.29 0.76 -19.62
N LEU A 242 31.27 1.59 -19.88
CA LEU A 242 31.28 2.51 -21.03
C LEU A 242 32.26 3.67 -20.87
N GLU A 243 32.43 4.22 -19.66
CA GLU A 243 33.42 5.27 -19.39
C GLU A 243 34.85 4.79 -19.63
N ALA A 244 35.16 3.54 -19.26
CA ALA A 244 36.45 2.94 -19.54
C ALA A 244 36.72 2.81 -21.05
N LEU A 245 35.71 2.54 -21.87
CA LEU A 245 35.86 2.55 -23.33
C LEU A 245 36.17 3.95 -23.86
N ILE A 246 35.53 4.99 -23.32
CA ILE A 246 35.77 6.38 -23.74
C ILE A 246 37.20 6.81 -23.39
N ASP A 247 37.64 6.55 -22.15
CA ASP A 247 38.92 7.03 -21.64
C ASP A 247 40.14 6.24 -22.17
N PHE A 248 39.97 4.97 -22.56
CA PHE A 248 41.09 4.07 -22.89
C PHE A 248 41.02 3.42 -24.29
N SER A 249 40.11 3.86 -25.18
CA SER A 249 39.98 3.30 -26.53
C SER A 249 41.25 3.42 -27.40
N GLU A 250 42.11 4.40 -27.16
CA GLU A 250 43.34 4.64 -27.93
C GLU A 250 44.58 3.95 -27.34
N ASP A 251 44.62 3.69 -26.03
CA ASP A 251 45.84 3.31 -25.29
C ASP A 251 45.92 1.83 -24.88
N GLN A 252 44.82 1.07 -24.90
CA GLN A 252 44.79 -0.35 -24.48
C GLN A 252 44.31 -1.28 -25.61
N HIS A 253 45.07 -2.34 -25.87
CA HIS A 253 44.62 -3.44 -26.72
C HIS A 253 43.65 -4.29 -25.90
N PHE A 254 42.34 -4.03 -26.00
CA PHE A 254 41.33 -4.89 -25.42
C PHE A 254 41.37 -6.28 -26.09
N ASP A 255 41.28 -7.35 -25.30
CA ASP A 255 41.20 -8.73 -25.80
C ASP A 255 39.84 -9.00 -26.50
N GLU A 256 38.80 -8.22 -26.17
CA GLU A 256 37.44 -8.28 -26.74
C GLU A 256 37.15 -7.05 -27.62
N SER A 257 36.33 -7.22 -28.65
CA SER A 257 35.93 -6.10 -29.51
C SER A 257 34.96 -5.15 -28.80
N VAL A 258 34.97 -3.87 -29.17
CA VAL A 258 34.02 -2.85 -28.65
C VAL A 258 32.57 -3.30 -28.88
N ASP A 259 32.28 -3.93 -30.02
CA ASP A 259 30.96 -4.43 -30.36
C ASP A 259 30.49 -5.56 -29.42
N ASP A 260 31.36 -6.54 -29.12
CA ASP A 260 31.04 -7.65 -28.21
C ASP A 260 30.75 -7.13 -26.79
N PHE A 261 31.54 -6.14 -26.35
CA PHE A 261 31.35 -5.48 -25.07
C PHE A 261 30.02 -4.73 -25.01
N MET A 262 29.70 -3.94 -26.05
CA MET A 262 28.43 -3.23 -26.16
C MET A 262 27.23 -4.18 -26.20
N ILE A 263 27.36 -5.33 -26.86
CA ILE A 263 26.33 -6.38 -26.86
C ILE A 263 26.11 -6.93 -25.45
N SER A 264 27.18 -7.16 -24.67
CA SER A 264 27.11 -7.61 -23.29
C SER A 264 26.34 -6.60 -22.42
N VAL A 265 26.75 -5.32 -22.44
CA VAL A 265 26.09 -4.24 -21.67
C VAL A 265 24.62 -4.11 -22.08
N THR A 266 24.34 -4.10 -23.39
CA THR A 266 22.97 -4.02 -23.94
C THR A 266 22.11 -5.19 -23.48
N GLY A 267 22.67 -6.41 -23.45
CA GLY A 267 22.00 -7.60 -22.94
C GLY A 267 21.68 -7.51 -21.45
N GLN A 268 22.60 -6.98 -20.64
CA GLN A 268 22.38 -6.74 -19.20
C GLN A 268 21.27 -5.70 -18.98
N VAL A 269 21.32 -4.57 -19.68
CA VAL A 269 20.31 -3.50 -19.56
C VAL A 269 18.93 -3.98 -20.00
N ARG A 270 18.83 -4.79 -21.06
CA ARG A 270 17.55 -5.38 -21.51
C ARG A 270 16.92 -6.28 -20.44
N LYS A 271 17.73 -7.15 -19.82
CA LYS A 271 17.27 -8.01 -18.71
C LYS A 271 16.79 -7.17 -17.52
N LEU A 272 17.52 -6.11 -17.20
CA LEU A 272 17.15 -5.20 -16.11
C LEU A 272 15.86 -4.43 -16.42
N LEU A 273 15.69 -3.94 -17.66
CA LEU A 273 14.48 -3.26 -18.10
C LEU A 273 13.25 -4.17 -17.96
N ASN A 274 13.34 -5.43 -18.40
CA ASN A 274 12.25 -6.40 -18.23
C ASN A 274 11.87 -6.58 -16.74
N GLN A 275 12.86 -6.68 -15.85
CA GLN A 275 12.61 -6.77 -14.41
C GLN A 275 11.90 -5.53 -13.86
N ILE A 276 12.32 -4.34 -14.30
CA ILE A 276 11.72 -3.06 -13.89
C ILE A 276 10.28 -2.94 -14.42
N ASP A 277 10.02 -3.34 -15.66
CA ASP A 277 8.68 -3.25 -16.26
C ASP A 277 7.66 -4.16 -15.54
N VAL A 278 8.03 -5.41 -15.22
CA VAL A 278 7.19 -6.29 -14.40
C VAL A 278 6.98 -5.71 -12.99
N HIS A 279 7.99 -5.04 -12.44
CA HIS A 279 7.88 -4.37 -11.13
C HIS A 279 6.93 -3.16 -11.17
N ILE A 280 6.94 -2.39 -12.26
CA ILE A 280 6.00 -1.27 -12.51
C ILE A 280 4.57 -1.79 -12.68
N GLU A 281 4.37 -2.87 -13.42
CA GLU A 281 3.06 -3.50 -13.60
C GLU A 281 2.47 -3.92 -12.25
N ASN A 282 3.26 -4.61 -11.42
CA ASN A 282 2.85 -4.99 -10.08
C ASN A 282 2.58 -3.80 -9.15
N ALA A 283 3.30 -2.69 -9.30
CA ALA A 283 3.03 -1.47 -8.55
C ALA A 283 1.61 -0.93 -8.80
N SER A 284 1.09 -1.05 -10.03
CA SER A 284 -0.27 -0.63 -10.35
C SER A 284 -1.34 -1.46 -9.61
N LYS A 285 -1.12 -2.78 -9.50
CA LYS A 285 -1.97 -3.69 -8.72
C LYS A 285 -1.90 -3.38 -7.22
N GLY A 286 -0.72 -3.03 -6.73
CA GLY A 286 -0.52 -2.53 -5.37
C GLY A 286 -1.27 -1.23 -5.08
N GLU A 287 -1.31 -0.30 -6.05
CA GLU A 287 -2.05 0.96 -5.91
C GLU A 287 -3.57 0.73 -5.85
N LEU A 288 -4.09 -0.24 -6.60
CA LEU A 288 -5.50 -0.67 -6.49
C LEU A 288 -5.84 -1.12 -5.06
N LEU A 289 -4.98 -1.94 -4.44
CA LEU A 289 -5.15 -2.39 -3.05
C LEU A 289 -5.10 -1.24 -2.04
N ARG A 290 -4.20 -0.27 -2.26
CA ARG A 290 -3.97 0.86 -1.37
C ARG A 290 -5.09 1.89 -1.44
N SER A 291 -5.49 2.26 -2.66
CA SER A 291 -6.52 3.27 -2.93
C SER A 291 -7.95 2.75 -2.77
N GLY A 292 -8.12 1.42 -2.83
CA GLY A 292 -9.40 0.73 -2.76
C GLY A 292 -10.01 0.51 -4.15
N ILE A 293 -10.64 -0.64 -4.34
CA ILE A 293 -11.26 -1.06 -5.60
C ILE A 293 -12.51 -0.22 -5.82
N LYS A 294 -12.55 0.57 -6.89
CA LYS A 294 -13.73 1.35 -7.27
C LYS A 294 -14.75 0.45 -7.93
N ILE A 295 -15.94 0.38 -7.35
CA ILE A 295 -17.00 -0.50 -7.80
C ILE A 295 -18.20 0.33 -8.24
N ALA A 296 -18.60 0.17 -9.50
CA ALA A 296 -19.82 0.76 -10.04
C ALA A 296 -20.98 -0.23 -10.04
N LEU A 297 -22.18 0.22 -9.66
CA LEU A 297 -23.42 -0.55 -9.79
C LEU A 297 -24.19 -0.07 -11.01
N LEU A 298 -24.28 -0.93 -12.03
CA LEU A 298 -25.01 -0.66 -13.26
C LEU A 298 -26.28 -1.51 -13.31
N GLY A 299 -27.38 -0.99 -13.85
CA GLY A 299 -28.62 -1.77 -13.97
C GLY A 299 -29.84 -0.90 -14.15
N ALA A 300 -30.92 -1.51 -14.62
CA ALA A 300 -32.20 -0.84 -14.82
C ALA A 300 -32.73 -0.19 -13.52
N PRO A 301 -33.58 0.85 -13.64
CA PRO A 301 -34.37 1.34 -12.51
C PRO A 301 -35.13 0.18 -11.85
N ASN A 302 -35.18 0.17 -10.51
CA ASN A 302 -35.78 -0.91 -9.71
C ASN A 302 -35.19 -2.33 -9.93
N ALA A 303 -34.04 -2.48 -10.57
CA ALA A 303 -33.32 -3.76 -10.66
C ALA A 303 -32.85 -4.28 -9.27
N GLY A 304 -32.84 -3.40 -8.26
CA GLY A 304 -32.46 -3.71 -6.88
C GLY A 304 -31.01 -3.37 -6.54
N LYS A 305 -30.38 -2.44 -7.28
CA LYS A 305 -29.02 -1.91 -7.02
C LYS A 305 -28.84 -1.46 -5.56
N SER A 306 -29.73 -0.57 -5.07
CA SER A 306 -29.66 -0.06 -3.70
C SER A 306 -29.94 -1.14 -2.66
N SER A 307 -30.82 -2.09 -2.95
CA SER A 307 -31.08 -3.24 -2.08
C SER A 307 -29.85 -4.13 -1.96
N LEU A 308 -29.16 -4.42 -3.07
CA LEU A 308 -27.91 -5.17 -3.07
C LEU A 308 -26.82 -4.43 -2.29
N LEU A 309 -26.62 -3.14 -2.55
CA LEU A 309 -25.64 -2.32 -1.84
C LEU A 309 -25.86 -2.37 -0.33
N ASN A 310 -27.09 -2.14 0.13
CA ASN A 310 -27.43 -2.20 1.56
C ASN A 310 -27.18 -3.60 2.16
N ARG A 311 -27.29 -4.67 1.38
CA ARG A 311 -26.97 -6.03 1.84
C ARG A 311 -25.47 -6.26 1.95
N ILE A 312 -24.69 -5.76 0.99
CA ILE A 312 -23.22 -5.79 1.04
C ILE A 312 -22.76 -5.02 2.28
N VAL A 313 -23.23 -3.77 2.43
CA VAL A 313 -22.90 -2.88 3.56
C VAL A 313 -23.36 -3.45 4.91
N GLY A 314 -24.55 -4.06 4.98
CA GLY A 314 -25.15 -4.49 6.24
C GLY A 314 -24.76 -5.89 6.75
N ARG A 315 -24.18 -6.77 5.93
CA ARG A 315 -23.85 -8.16 6.33
C ARG A 315 -22.36 -8.46 6.46
N GLU A 316 -21.49 -7.86 5.65
CA GLU A 316 -20.06 -8.20 5.61
C GLU A 316 -19.12 -7.01 5.74
N ALA A 317 -19.66 -5.81 5.81
CA ALA A 317 -18.93 -4.58 5.57
C ALA A 317 -18.85 -3.69 6.81
N ALA A 318 -17.63 -3.40 7.25
CA ALA A 318 -17.39 -2.26 8.14
C ALA A 318 -17.29 -0.99 7.28
N ILE A 319 -18.07 0.03 7.61
CA ILE A 319 -17.90 1.36 7.01
C ILE A 319 -16.60 1.94 7.56
N VAL A 320 -15.61 2.12 6.69
CA VAL A 320 -14.27 2.57 7.10
C VAL A 320 -14.06 4.07 6.93
N SER A 321 -14.85 4.77 6.09
CA SER A 321 -14.86 6.24 6.09
C SER A 321 -16.06 6.89 5.37
N SER A 322 -16.49 7.99 5.98
CA SER A 322 -17.11 9.21 5.43
C SER A 322 -16.16 10.18 4.74
N GLU A 323 -15.83 10.12 3.45
CA GLU A 323 -15.15 11.30 2.86
C GLU A 323 -16.18 12.41 2.65
N GLU A 324 -16.36 13.27 3.66
CA GLU A 324 -17.03 14.56 3.48
C GLU A 324 -16.10 15.47 2.68
N GLY A 325 -16.18 15.35 1.36
CA GLY A 325 -15.52 16.25 0.43
C GLY A 325 -15.94 17.69 0.67
N THR A 326 -14.95 18.53 0.99
CA THR A 326 -15.04 19.97 0.81
C THR A 326 -15.50 20.26 -0.62
N THR A 327 -16.60 21.00 -0.74
CA THR A 327 -17.25 21.51 -1.97
C THR A 327 -17.83 20.47 -2.95
N ARG A 328 -19.12 20.16 -2.73
CA ARG A 328 -20.19 19.86 -3.71
C ARG A 328 -20.19 18.57 -4.54
N ASP A 329 -19.16 17.73 -4.51
CA ASP A 329 -19.17 16.47 -5.27
C ASP A 329 -19.16 15.20 -4.39
N ILE A 330 -20.10 14.30 -4.73
CA ILE A 330 -20.15 12.84 -4.58
C ILE A 330 -19.37 12.24 -3.38
N VAL A 331 -20.10 11.78 -2.37
CA VAL A 331 -19.56 10.98 -1.25
C VAL A 331 -19.45 9.51 -1.71
N ASP A 332 -18.23 9.05 -1.95
CA ASP A 332 -17.92 7.62 -2.01
C ASP A 332 -17.93 7.05 -0.58
N VAL A 333 -18.44 5.82 -0.39
CA VAL A 333 -18.24 5.11 0.88
C VAL A 333 -17.24 4.00 0.70
N GLY A 334 -16.22 4.05 1.56
CA GLY A 334 -15.28 2.99 1.79
C GLY A 334 -15.91 1.88 2.62
N VAL A 335 -15.86 0.67 2.10
CA VAL A 335 -16.37 -0.56 2.70
C VAL A 335 -15.23 -1.57 2.79
N ASP A 336 -14.99 -2.15 3.95
CA ASP A 336 -14.14 -3.34 4.07
C ASP A 336 -14.95 -4.59 3.70
N LEU A 337 -14.66 -5.22 2.56
CA LEU A 337 -15.29 -6.47 2.14
C LEU A 337 -14.28 -7.62 2.23
N GLY A 338 -14.36 -8.44 3.27
CA GLY A 338 -13.48 -9.60 3.43
C GLY A 338 -11.99 -9.25 3.51
N GLY A 339 -11.65 -8.05 4.01
CA GLY A 339 -10.29 -7.52 4.09
C GLY A 339 -9.90 -6.61 2.93
N TRP A 340 -10.80 -6.37 1.97
CA TRP A 340 -10.56 -5.55 0.77
C TRP A 340 -11.28 -4.21 0.86
N LEU A 341 -10.54 -3.11 0.72
CA LEU A 341 -11.15 -1.78 0.64
C LEU A 341 -11.88 -1.63 -0.70
N CYS A 342 -13.20 -1.49 -0.63
CA CYS A 342 -14.07 -1.26 -1.77
C CYS A 342 -14.68 0.15 -1.68
N LYS A 343 -14.67 0.90 -2.78
CA LYS A 343 -15.30 2.22 -2.88
C LYS A 343 -16.52 2.15 -3.76
N PHE A 344 -17.69 2.37 -3.17
CA PHE A 344 -18.95 2.44 -3.89
C PHE A 344 -19.38 3.90 -4.04
N GLY A 345 -19.60 4.34 -5.27
CA GLY A 345 -20.12 5.68 -5.55
C GLY A 345 -21.65 5.75 -5.65
N ASP A 346 -22.21 6.95 -5.47
CA ASP A 346 -23.63 7.36 -5.70
C ASP A 346 -24.62 7.07 -4.56
N MET A 347 -24.39 7.73 -3.43
CA MET A 347 -25.16 7.51 -2.20
C MET A 347 -26.34 8.44 -1.99
N ALA A 348 -27.10 8.75 -3.05
CA ALA A 348 -28.46 9.28 -2.84
C ALA A 348 -29.36 8.25 -2.11
N GLY A 349 -28.99 6.97 -2.09
CA GLY A 349 -29.79 5.87 -1.54
C GLY A 349 -29.45 5.42 -0.10
N LEU A 350 -28.23 5.63 0.40
CA LEU A 350 -27.85 5.14 1.73
C LEU A 350 -28.37 6.01 2.89
N ARG A 351 -28.91 7.19 2.59
CA ARG A 351 -29.56 8.10 3.58
C ARG A 351 -31.09 8.01 3.59
N SER A 352 -31.69 7.10 2.82
CA SER A 352 -33.15 7.03 2.63
C SER A 352 -33.74 5.73 3.20
N ALA A 353 -33.79 5.58 4.52
CA ALA A 353 -34.86 4.88 5.26
C ALA A 353 -34.73 5.17 6.77
N PRO A 354 -35.81 5.50 7.49
CA PRO A 354 -36.92 4.57 7.72
C PRO A 354 -38.24 4.99 7.05
N PRO A 355 -39.23 4.08 6.94
CA PRO A 355 -40.52 4.39 6.33
C PRO A 355 -41.23 5.43 7.18
N LYS A 356 -41.40 6.65 6.65
CA LYS A 356 -42.42 7.54 7.18
C LYS A 356 -43.77 7.01 6.72
N LEU A 357 -44.48 6.44 7.68
CA LEU A 357 -45.91 6.24 7.64
C LEU A 357 -46.62 7.56 7.35
N ILE A 358 -47.76 7.42 6.68
CA ILE A 358 -48.82 8.40 6.42
C ILE A 358 -48.63 9.23 5.14
N GLY A 359 -49.23 8.69 4.07
CA GLY A 359 -50.26 9.34 3.28
C GLY A 359 -49.90 10.66 2.62
N GLU A 360 -49.50 10.61 1.36
CA GLU A 360 -49.92 11.58 0.34
C GLU A 360 -49.59 11.03 -1.05
N GLU A 361 -50.63 10.79 -1.84
CA GLU A 361 -50.54 10.40 -3.24
C GLU A 361 -49.94 11.56 -4.04
N ARG A 362 -48.68 11.45 -4.47
CA ARG A 362 -48.12 12.32 -5.52
C ARG A 362 -48.24 11.65 -6.88
N LYS A 363 -49.28 12.04 -7.61
CA LYS A 363 -49.34 11.96 -9.08
C LYS A 363 -48.39 13.01 -9.67
N ASP A 364 -47.30 12.57 -10.28
CA ASP A 364 -46.64 13.30 -11.36
C ASP A 364 -45.76 12.34 -12.17
N SER A 365 -46.21 11.93 -13.37
CA SER A 365 -45.58 10.87 -14.17
C SER A 365 -44.79 11.36 -15.39
N THR A 366 -44.41 12.64 -15.44
CA THR A 366 -43.73 13.23 -16.62
C THR A 366 -42.32 13.76 -16.33
N VAL A 367 -41.93 13.96 -15.07
CA VAL A 367 -40.57 14.43 -14.67
C VAL A 367 -39.62 13.26 -14.36
N ILE A 368 -40.14 12.04 -14.23
CA ILE A 368 -39.38 10.85 -13.80
C ILE A 368 -38.36 10.43 -14.87
N GLY A 369 -38.69 10.54 -16.16
CA GLY A 369 -37.85 10.03 -17.25
C GLY A 369 -36.52 10.78 -17.45
N GLU A 370 -36.46 12.09 -17.20
CA GLU A 370 -35.22 12.87 -17.34
C GLU A 370 -34.25 12.59 -16.18
N VAL A 371 -34.77 12.47 -14.95
CA VAL A 371 -33.97 12.09 -13.77
C VAL A 371 -33.45 10.66 -13.92
N GLU A 372 -34.26 9.77 -14.47
CA GLU A 372 -33.92 8.36 -14.69
C GLU A 372 -32.87 8.20 -15.79
N ARG A 373 -33.01 8.92 -16.92
CA ARG A 373 -31.98 8.98 -17.98
C ARG A 373 -30.67 9.59 -17.50
N GLU A 374 -30.74 10.67 -16.72
CA GLU A 374 -29.54 11.28 -16.14
C GLU A 374 -28.87 10.33 -15.13
N GLY A 375 -29.66 9.56 -14.38
CA GLY A 375 -29.15 8.50 -13.49
C GLY A 375 -28.42 7.39 -14.25
N ILE A 376 -28.96 6.92 -15.37
CA ILE A 376 -28.30 5.92 -16.22
C ILE A 376 -27.04 6.50 -16.87
N ARG A 377 -27.08 7.74 -17.36
CA ARG A 377 -25.91 8.42 -17.95
C ARG A 377 -24.76 8.54 -16.95
N ARG A 378 -25.05 8.95 -15.71
CA ARG A 378 -24.06 9.04 -14.62
C ARG A 378 -23.51 7.67 -14.24
N ALA A 379 -24.38 6.66 -14.10
CA ALA A 379 -23.96 5.30 -13.81
C ALA A 379 -23.05 4.73 -14.90
N LYS A 380 -23.32 5.02 -16.18
CA LYS A 380 -22.47 4.65 -17.30
C LYS A 380 -21.10 5.33 -17.24
N ALA A 381 -21.05 6.64 -17.04
CA ALA A 381 -19.79 7.37 -16.91
C ALA A 381 -18.90 6.78 -15.80
N ARG A 382 -19.50 6.46 -14.64
CA ARG A 382 -18.75 5.84 -13.53
C ARG A 382 -18.37 4.40 -13.77
N ALA A 383 -19.18 3.62 -14.46
CA ALA A 383 -18.80 2.26 -14.85
C ALA A 383 -17.49 2.27 -15.67
N LEU A 384 -17.31 3.26 -16.54
CA LEU A 384 -16.08 3.45 -17.32
C LEU A 384 -14.88 3.87 -16.44
N GLU A 385 -15.11 4.64 -15.39
CA GLU A 385 -14.08 5.08 -14.45
C GLU A 385 -13.76 4.06 -13.33
N SER A 386 -14.63 3.06 -13.14
CA SER A 386 -14.49 2.05 -12.10
C SER A 386 -13.49 0.95 -12.46
N ASP A 387 -12.95 0.27 -11.45
CA ASP A 387 -12.07 -0.88 -11.62
C ASP A 387 -12.89 -2.16 -11.86
N LEU A 388 -14.10 -2.21 -11.31
CA LEU A 388 -15.03 -3.32 -11.45
C LEU A 388 -16.49 -2.83 -11.55
N VAL A 389 -17.24 -3.41 -12.48
CA VAL A 389 -18.67 -3.13 -12.68
C VAL A 389 -19.50 -4.31 -12.21
N ILE A 390 -20.45 -4.05 -11.30
CA ILE A 390 -21.50 -5.02 -10.96
C ILE A 390 -22.76 -4.65 -11.75
N ALA A 391 -23.07 -5.44 -12.77
CA ALA A 391 -24.28 -5.34 -13.56
C ALA A 391 -25.44 -6.07 -12.87
N VAL A 392 -26.36 -5.31 -12.28
CA VAL A 392 -27.57 -5.82 -11.62
C VAL A 392 -28.71 -5.90 -12.63
N LEU A 393 -29.03 -7.13 -13.04
CA LEU A 393 -30.15 -7.44 -13.94
C LEU A 393 -31.28 -8.06 -13.13
N SER A 394 -32.53 -7.71 -13.40
CA SER A 394 -33.65 -8.25 -12.63
C SER A 394 -34.57 -9.15 -13.43
N LEU A 395 -35.09 -10.18 -12.77
CA LEU A 395 -36.18 -11.01 -13.29
C LEU A 395 -37.53 -10.34 -13.04
N GLU A 396 -38.33 -10.20 -14.09
CA GLU A 396 -39.68 -9.65 -14.06
C GLU A 396 -40.69 -10.67 -14.57
N GLU A 397 -41.91 -10.61 -14.04
CA GLU A 397 -43.00 -11.49 -14.46
C GLU A 397 -43.58 -11.01 -15.79
N ASN A 398 -43.60 -11.91 -16.76
CA ASN A 398 -44.26 -11.73 -18.05
C ASN A 398 -45.39 -12.74 -18.21
N GLN A 399 -46.22 -12.57 -19.25
CA GLN A 399 -47.35 -13.47 -19.58
C GLN A 399 -46.96 -14.95 -19.77
N HIS A 400 -45.66 -15.24 -19.97
CA HIS A 400 -45.12 -16.59 -20.16
C HIS A 400 -44.19 -17.05 -19.02
N GLY A 401 -44.22 -16.38 -17.86
CA GLY A 401 -43.36 -16.65 -16.70
C GLY A 401 -42.31 -15.57 -16.46
N SER A 402 -41.33 -15.83 -15.59
CA SER A 402 -40.28 -14.86 -15.26
C SER A 402 -39.25 -14.74 -16.38
N ALA A 403 -38.97 -13.50 -16.81
CA ALA A 403 -38.01 -13.20 -17.85
C ALA A 403 -37.02 -12.11 -17.41
N LEU A 404 -35.82 -12.15 -17.99
CA LEU A 404 -34.81 -11.13 -17.75
C LEU A 404 -35.21 -9.81 -18.41
N LYS A 405 -35.23 -8.72 -17.63
CA LYS A 405 -35.40 -7.37 -18.15
C LYS A 405 -34.04 -6.81 -18.60
N LEU A 406 -33.94 -6.53 -19.89
CA LEU A 406 -32.76 -5.94 -20.53
C LEU A 406 -33.17 -4.62 -21.18
N GLU A 407 -32.73 -3.51 -20.61
CA GLU A 407 -32.93 -2.18 -21.19
C GLU A 407 -31.75 -1.86 -22.12
N ALA A 408 -32.04 -1.32 -23.31
CA ALA A 408 -31.04 -1.09 -24.36
C ALA A 408 -29.88 -0.20 -23.88
N GLU A 409 -30.16 0.81 -23.07
CA GLU A 409 -29.14 1.71 -22.51
C GLU A 409 -28.18 0.99 -21.55
N VAL A 410 -28.70 0.08 -20.71
CA VAL A 410 -27.91 -0.74 -19.77
C VAL A 410 -27.09 -1.79 -20.52
N VAL A 411 -27.68 -2.43 -21.53
CA VAL A 411 -26.99 -3.40 -22.38
C VAL A 411 -25.81 -2.73 -23.08
N GLY A 412 -26.04 -1.59 -23.74
CA GLY A 412 -24.97 -0.84 -24.40
C GLY A 412 -23.88 -0.37 -23.44
N ALA A 413 -24.23 0.01 -22.20
CA ALA A 413 -23.24 0.37 -21.19
C ALA A 413 -22.37 -0.83 -20.73
N ILE A 414 -22.95 -2.02 -20.60
CA ILE A 414 -22.20 -3.26 -20.28
C ILE A 414 -21.29 -3.64 -21.45
N GLU A 415 -21.80 -3.60 -22.68
CA GLU A 415 -21.01 -3.89 -23.89
C GLU A 415 -19.85 -2.92 -24.05
N ASP A 416 -20.05 -1.63 -23.78
CA ASP A 416 -18.97 -0.64 -23.80
C ASP A 416 -17.90 -0.94 -22.75
N CYS A 417 -18.28 -1.41 -21.55
CA CYS A 417 -17.33 -1.82 -20.52
C CYS A 417 -16.52 -3.05 -20.95
N LEU A 418 -17.20 -4.07 -21.48
CA LEU A 418 -16.54 -5.28 -21.99
C LEU A 418 -15.60 -4.99 -23.17
N ARG A 419 -15.98 -4.07 -24.07
CA ARG A 419 -15.13 -3.64 -25.19
C ARG A 419 -13.84 -2.95 -24.74
N LEU A 420 -13.88 -2.31 -23.56
CA LEU A 420 -12.73 -1.66 -22.93
C LEU A 420 -11.99 -2.58 -21.94
N ASP A 421 -12.24 -3.89 -22.01
CA ASP A 421 -11.63 -4.91 -21.15
C ASP A 421 -11.81 -4.64 -19.64
N LYS A 422 -12.93 -4.00 -19.27
CA LYS A 422 -13.30 -3.82 -17.86
C LYS A 422 -13.82 -5.11 -17.27
N ARG A 423 -13.51 -5.35 -15.99
CA ARG A 423 -14.06 -6.50 -15.25
C ARG A 423 -15.53 -6.26 -14.93
N VAL A 424 -16.39 -7.10 -15.49
CA VAL A 424 -17.85 -7.06 -15.26
C VAL A 424 -18.30 -8.32 -14.54
N ILE A 425 -19.05 -8.16 -13.46
CA ILE A 425 -19.75 -9.22 -12.75
C ILE A 425 -21.25 -8.99 -12.90
N VAL A 426 -22.02 -10.03 -13.24
CA VAL A 426 -23.47 -9.93 -13.38
C VAL A 426 -24.17 -10.53 -12.17
N ALA A 427 -25.02 -9.74 -11.53
CA ALA A 427 -25.92 -10.17 -10.47
C ALA A 427 -27.36 -10.22 -11.00
N ILE A 428 -27.89 -11.42 -11.18
CA ILE A 428 -29.29 -11.66 -11.55
C ILE A 428 -30.13 -11.61 -10.28
N ASN A 429 -30.81 -10.49 -10.05
CA ASN A 429 -31.64 -10.23 -8.88
C ASN A 429 -33.11 -10.63 -9.10
N LYS A 430 -33.84 -10.74 -7.98
CA LYS A 430 -35.25 -11.18 -7.90
C LYS A 430 -35.46 -12.65 -8.28
N THR A 431 -34.48 -13.51 -7.97
CA THR A 431 -34.58 -14.96 -8.24
C THR A 431 -35.62 -15.69 -7.40
N ASP A 432 -36.15 -15.04 -6.36
CA ASP A 432 -37.35 -15.48 -5.62
C ASP A 432 -38.59 -15.63 -6.51
N ARG A 433 -38.56 -15.03 -7.71
CA ARG A 433 -39.62 -15.16 -8.72
C ARG A 433 -39.50 -16.41 -9.58
N LEU A 434 -38.36 -17.12 -9.55
CA LEU A 434 -38.21 -18.38 -10.28
C LEU A 434 -39.01 -19.48 -9.58
N ASN A 435 -39.70 -20.30 -10.38
CA ASN A 435 -40.45 -21.42 -9.83
C ASN A 435 -39.50 -22.49 -9.28
N SER A 436 -39.76 -22.94 -8.05
CA SER A 436 -38.92 -23.91 -7.33
C SER A 436 -38.81 -25.28 -8.00
N ASP A 437 -39.79 -25.67 -8.82
CA ASP A 437 -39.83 -26.97 -9.51
C ASP A 437 -39.02 -27.03 -10.83
N VAL A 438 -38.65 -25.87 -11.41
CA VAL A 438 -37.98 -25.79 -12.74
C VAL A 438 -36.74 -24.89 -12.71
N THR A 439 -36.22 -24.59 -11.52
CA THR A 439 -35.24 -23.52 -11.29
C THR A 439 -33.94 -23.72 -12.07
N SER A 440 -33.43 -24.95 -12.19
CA SER A 440 -32.16 -25.22 -12.86
C SER A 440 -32.21 -24.94 -14.37
N ARG A 441 -33.27 -25.38 -15.07
CA ARG A 441 -33.41 -25.15 -16.52
C ARG A 441 -33.69 -23.69 -16.83
N GLN A 442 -34.55 -23.04 -16.05
CA GLN A 442 -34.85 -21.62 -16.22
C GLN A 442 -33.61 -20.76 -15.98
N TYR A 443 -32.82 -21.07 -14.95
CA TYR A 443 -31.56 -20.39 -14.69
C TYR A 443 -30.55 -20.59 -15.82
N SER A 444 -30.36 -21.82 -16.31
CA SER A 444 -29.48 -22.08 -17.46
C SER A 444 -29.87 -21.29 -18.70
N ASN A 445 -31.17 -21.23 -19.03
CA ASN A 445 -31.65 -20.44 -20.17
C ASN A 445 -31.39 -18.93 -19.98
N VAL A 446 -31.53 -18.41 -18.75
CA VAL A 446 -31.24 -17.00 -18.46
C VAL A 446 -29.74 -16.72 -18.59
N VAL A 447 -28.88 -17.60 -18.08
CA VAL A 447 -27.43 -17.49 -18.19
C VAL A 447 -26.98 -17.55 -19.65
N GLU A 448 -27.51 -18.48 -20.44
CA GLU A 448 -27.23 -18.58 -21.88
C GLU A 448 -27.66 -17.33 -22.62
N ARG A 449 -28.84 -16.77 -22.29
CA ARG A 449 -29.29 -15.51 -22.86
C ARG A 449 -28.34 -14.36 -22.53
N ILE A 450 -27.85 -14.28 -21.30
CA ILE A 450 -26.86 -13.26 -20.88
C ILE A 450 -25.56 -13.42 -21.67
N CYS A 451 -24.99 -14.63 -21.72
CA CYS A 451 -23.76 -14.89 -22.48
C CYS A 451 -23.93 -14.64 -23.99
N SER A 452 -25.09 -14.92 -24.56
CA SER A 452 -25.37 -14.63 -25.98
C SER A 452 -25.53 -13.14 -26.26
N THR A 453 -25.99 -12.37 -25.27
CA THR A 453 -26.15 -10.91 -25.38
C THR A 453 -24.81 -10.22 -25.18
N PHE A 454 -24.04 -10.64 -24.17
CA PHE A 454 -22.77 -10.03 -23.78
C PHE A 454 -21.61 -10.93 -24.17
N GLN A 455 -21.13 -10.77 -25.40
CA GLN A 455 -19.95 -11.51 -25.88
C GLN A 455 -18.72 -11.16 -25.04
N GLY A 456 -17.99 -12.17 -24.58
CA GLY A 456 -16.79 -12.00 -23.73
C GLY A 456 -17.02 -12.15 -22.23
N LEU A 457 -18.27 -12.28 -21.77
CA LEU A 457 -18.58 -12.51 -20.34
C LEU A 457 -18.46 -14.01 -19.98
N ASP A 458 -17.66 -14.34 -18.96
CA ASP A 458 -17.56 -15.71 -18.44
C ASP A 458 -18.80 -16.08 -17.61
N LYS A 459 -19.27 -17.32 -17.74
CA LYS A 459 -20.34 -17.90 -16.91
C LYS A 459 -20.01 -17.84 -15.42
N ASN A 460 -18.72 -17.93 -15.06
CA ASN A 460 -18.27 -17.84 -13.66
C ASN A 460 -18.44 -16.44 -13.05
N GLN A 461 -18.72 -15.42 -13.87
CA GLN A 461 -18.98 -14.05 -13.43
C GLN A 461 -20.48 -13.74 -13.27
N ILE A 462 -21.36 -14.75 -13.40
CA ILE A 462 -22.81 -14.58 -13.35
C ILE A 462 -23.39 -15.24 -12.09
N TYR A 463 -24.03 -14.45 -11.23
CA TYR A 463 -24.54 -14.89 -9.94
C TYR A 463 -26.05 -14.68 -9.84
N ALA A 464 -26.79 -15.72 -9.47
CA ALA A 464 -28.21 -15.61 -9.10
C ALA A 464 -28.35 -15.17 -7.65
N ILE A 465 -29.06 -14.06 -7.41
CA ILE A 465 -29.30 -13.50 -6.07
C ILE A 465 -30.78 -13.15 -5.85
N SER A 466 -31.21 -13.11 -4.60
CA SER A 466 -32.48 -12.49 -4.21
C SER A 466 -32.27 -11.62 -2.96
N CYS A 467 -32.30 -10.30 -3.17
CA CYS A 467 -32.22 -9.34 -2.07
C CYS A 467 -33.42 -9.41 -1.11
N LYS A 468 -34.57 -9.90 -1.61
CA LYS A 468 -35.82 -10.09 -0.87
C LYS A 468 -35.73 -11.33 0.02
N ASP A 469 -35.34 -12.48 -0.51
CA ASP A 469 -35.10 -13.67 0.32
C ASP A 469 -34.01 -13.43 1.35
N ALA A 470 -32.99 -12.64 1.01
CA ALA A 470 -31.99 -12.20 1.99
C ALA A 470 -32.57 -11.27 3.08
N GLN A 471 -33.68 -10.59 2.83
CA GLN A 471 -34.39 -9.79 3.84
C GLN A 471 -35.27 -10.66 4.74
N ASP A 472 -36.07 -11.50 4.10
CA ASP A 472 -37.21 -12.20 4.69
C ASP A 472 -36.82 -13.61 5.20
N GLY A 473 -35.63 -14.08 4.83
CA GLY A 473 -35.15 -15.43 5.10
C GLY A 473 -34.99 -15.72 6.58
N SER A 474 -35.42 -16.92 6.99
CA SER A 474 -35.19 -17.41 8.35
C SER A 474 -33.69 -17.64 8.61
N PRO A 475 -33.22 -17.50 9.87
CA PRO A 475 -31.82 -17.73 10.23
C PRO A 475 -31.33 -19.17 9.99
N ASP A 476 -32.21 -20.13 9.67
CA ASP A 476 -31.86 -21.53 9.43
C ASP A 476 -31.33 -21.82 8.01
N ARG A 477 -31.57 -20.93 7.03
CA ARG A 477 -30.95 -21.05 5.70
C ARG A 477 -29.51 -20.54 5.76
N ARG A 478 -28.53 -21.38 5.32
CA ARG A 478 -27.09 -21.03 5.33
C ARG A 478 -26.72 -19.79 4.49
N ASP A 479 -27.45 -19.51 3.41
CA ASP A 479 -27.25 -18.33 2.55
C ASP A 479 -28.58 -17.88 1.93
N PRO A 480 -29.45 -17.18 2.68
CA PRO A 480 -30.73 -16.75 2.15
C PRO A 480 -30.50 -15.71 1.04
N GLY A 481 -31.03 -16.01 -0.15
CA GLY A 481 -30.88 -15.16 -1.33
C GLY A 481 -29.53 -15.25 -2.05
N ASN A 482 -28.68 -16.24 -1.74
CA ASN A 482 -27.38 -16.49 -2.40
C ASN A 482 -26.39 -15.31 -2.35
N ILE A 483 -26.51 -14.43 -1.35
CA ILE A 483 -25.68 -13.24 -1.23
C ILE A 483 -24.24 -13.62 -0.86
N GLN A 484 -24.03 -14.62 0.00
CA GLN A 484 -22.70 -15.06 0.39
C GLN A 484 -21.95 -15.69 -0.78
N ASN A 485 -22.63 -16.45 -1.63
CA ASN A 485 -22.02 -16.98 -2.85
C ASN A 485 -21.55 -15.87 -3.79
N PHE A 486 -22.38 -14.83 -3.99
CA PHE A 486 -22.02 -13.65 -4.75
C PHE A 486 -20.81 -12.92 -4.15
N LEU A 487 -20.77 -12.73 -2.83
CA LEU A 487 -19.67 -12.05 -2.14
C LEU A 487 -18.35 -12.83 -2.23
N ARG A 488 -18.38 -14.17 -2.11
CA ARG A 488 -17.19 -15.00 -2.35
C ARG A 488 -16.67 -14.87 -3.77
N GLY A 489 -17.58 -14.86 -4.75
CA GLY A 489 -17.22 -14.63 -6.15
C GLY A 489 -16.56 -13.28 -6.38
N LEU A 490 -17.11 -12.23 -5.76
CA LEU A 490 -16.58 -10.88 -5.80
C LEU A 490 -15.17 -10.81 -5.17
N ILE A 491 -14.98 -11.41 -3.99
CA ILE A 491 -13.66 -11.51 -3.33
C ILE A 491 -12.66 -12.28 -4.20
N HIS A 492 -13.08 -13.37 -4.83
CA HIS A 492 -12.21 -14.12 -5.73
C HIS A 492 -11.77 -13.27 -6.94
N THR A 493 -12.67 -12.46 -7.49
CA THR A 493 -12.30 -11.51 -8.55
C THR A 493 -11.29 -10.47 -8.04
N PHE A 494 -11.41 -10.00 -6.80
CA PHE A 494 -10.43 -9.09 -6.21
C PHE A 494 -9.06 -9.74 -6.04
N GLU A 495 -9.02 -11.01 -5.62
CA GLU A 495 -7.78 -11.79 -5.53
C GLU A 495 -7.08 -11.86 -6.89
N GLU A 496 -7.81 -12.19 -7.96
CA GLU A 496 -7.28 -12.21 -9.32
C GLU A 496 -6.81 -10.84 -9.82
N MET A 497 -7.50 -9.74 -9.45
CA MET A 497 -7.07 -8.38 -9.80
C MET A 497 -5.74 -8.02 -9.15
N ALA A 498 -5.50 -8.51 -7.94
CA ALA A 498 -4.31 -8.22 -7.15
C ALA A 498 -3.19 -9.27 -7.27
N MET A 499 -3.39 -10.34 -8.06
CA MET A 499 -2.37 -11.35 -8.30
C MET A 499 -1.15 -10.74 -9.01
N PRO A 500 0.07 -10.90 -8.46
CA PRO A 500 1.25 -10.30 -9.06
C PRO A 500 1.61 -10.99 -10.38
N SER A 501 1.95 -10.18 -11.38
CA SER A 501 2.53 -10.61 -12.64
C SER A 501 3.95 -11.12 -12.43
N ARG A 502 4.36 -12.08 -13.25
CA ARG A 502 5.70 -12.70 -13.23
C ARG A 502 6.39 -12.42 -14.55
N SER A 503 7.72 -12.34 -14.54
CA SER A 503 8.48 -12.35 -15.80
C SER A 503 8.42 -13.76 -16.39
N GLU A 504 8.27 -13.86 -17.70
CA GLU A 504 8.35 -15.13 -18.45
C GLU A 504 9.80 -15.56 -18.74
N ASP A 505 10.81 -14.82 -18.27
CA ASP A 505 12.23 -15.14 -18.51
C ASP A 505 12.56 -16.59 -18.09
N GLU A 506 13.18 -17.34 -19.01
CA GLU A 506 13.40 -18.81 -19.01
C GLU A 506 14.10 -19.39 -17.77
N ASP A 507 14.73 -18.54 -16.95
CA ASP A 507 15.60 -18.97 -15.85
C ASP A 507 14.86 -19.23 -14.53
N ASN A 508 13.57 -18.88 -14.41
CA ASN A 508 12.72 -19.09 -13.22
C ASN A 508 13.42 -18.73 -11.87
N ARG A 509 14.33 -17.75 -11.91
CA ARG A 509 15.25 -17.41 -10.79
C ARG A 509 14.56 -16.78 -9.59
N TYR A 510 13.33 -16.30 -9.75
CA TYR A 510 12.63 -15.50 -8.74
C TYR A 510 11.34 -16.18 -8.28
N ASP A 511 11.23 -16.40 -6.98
CA ASP A 511 10.02 -16.95 -6.35
C ASP A 511 8.85 -15.96 -6.36
N LEU A 512 7.63 -16.45 -6.13
CA LEU A 512 6.42 -15.62 -6.01
C LEU A 512 6.56 -14.48 -4.98
N SER A 513 7.32 -14.70 -3.91
CA SER A 513 7.61 -13.68 -2.89
C SER A 513 8.29 -12.44 -3.50
N TYR A 514 9.14 -12.62 -4.51
CA TYR A 514 9.85 -11.51 -5.16
C TYR A 514 8.88 -10.53 -5.82
N TYR A 515 7.88 -11.04 -6.54
CA TYR A 515 6.87 -10.23 -7.23
C TYR A 515 5.77 -9.74 -6.27
N GLN A 516 5.53 -10.44 -5.17
CA GLN A 516 4.61 -9.97 -4.13
C GLN A 516 5.12 -8.72 -3.41
N ASP A 517 6.43 -8.55 -3.25
CA ASP A 517 7.02 -7.33 -2.71
C ASP A 517 6.79 -6.13 -3.63
N SER A 518 6.73 -6.35 -4.95
CA SER A 518 6.44 -5.31 -5.95
C SER A 518 5.05 -4.69 -5.82
N LEU A 519 4.11 -5.37 -5.14
CA LEU A 519 2.81 -4.78 -4.80
C LEU A 519 2.96 -3.65 -3.77
N GLY A 520 4.00 -3.69 -2.92
CA GLY A 520 4.24 -2.68 -1.88
C GLY A 520 4.70 -1.31 -2.42
N VAL A 521 5.01 -1.23 -3.71
CA VAL A 521 5.53 -0.03 -4.40
C VAL A 521 4.50 1.09 -4.34
N THR A 522 4.97 2.31 -4.06
CA THR A 522 4.11 3.50 -3.99
C THR A 522 4.05 4.24 -5.32
N HIS A 523 3.09 5.16 -5.47
CA HIS A 523 2.99 5.99 -6.67
C HIS A 523 4.29 6.73 -7.00
N ARG A 524 4.97 7.33 -6.00
CA ARG A 524 6.23 8.04 -6.21
C ARG A 524 7.33 7.09 -6.70
N GLN A 525 7.45 5.93 -6.08
CA GLN A 525 8.42 4.91 -6.48
C GLN A 525 8.15 4.44 -7.92
N SER A 526 6.89 4.14 -8.24
CA SER A 526 6.47 3.76 -9.61
C SER A 526 6.77 4.84 -10.63
N SER A 527 6.56 6.13 -10.30
CA SER A 527 6.90 7.24 -11.19
C SER A 527 8.40 7.31 -11.49
N ASN A 528 9.26 7.17 -10.47
CA ASN A 528 10.72 7.16 -10.67
C ASN A 528 11.19 5.91 -11.43
N LEU A 529 10.55 4.75 -11.21
CA LEU A 529 10.83 3.53 -11.98
C LEU A 529 10.45 3.70 -13.45
N LYS A 530 9.33 4.36 -13.76
CA LYS A 530 8.94 4.69 -15.14
C LYS A 530 9.95 5.62 -15.82
N THR A 531 10.45 6.63 -15.11
CA THR A 531 11.53 7.51 -15.61
C THR A 531 12.82 6.72 -15.84
N CYS A 532 13.20 5.85 -14.89
CA CYS A 532 14.33 4.93 -15.04
C CYS A 532 14.18 4.07 -16.31
N ALA A 533 13.03 3.40 -16.46
CA ALA A 533 12.72 2.56 -17.61
C ALA A 533 12.76 3.33 -18.92
N GLN A 534 12.31 4.59 -18.95
CA GLN A 534 12.42 5.45 -20.13
C GLN A 534 13.89 5.66 -20.52
N HIS A 535 14.75 6.04 -19.57
CA HIS A 535 16.18 6.22 -19.85
C HIS A 535 16.87 4.93 -20.31
N LEU A 536 16.46 3.77 -19.80
CA LEU A 536 16.96 2.48 -20.29
C LEU A 536 16.48 2.17 -21.72
N ARG A 537 15.24 2.52 -22.08
CA ARG A 537 14.76 2.40 -23.46
C ARG A 537 15.51 3.35 -24.40
N ASP A 538 15.80 4.57 -23.95
CA ASP A 538 16.59 5.53 -24.71
C ASP A 538 18.01 4.97 -24.95
N PHE A 539 18.66 4.44 -23.91
CA PHE A 539 19.94 3.72 -24.05
C PHE A 539 19.86 2.55 -25.05
N LEU A 540 18.83 1.70 -24.95
CA LEU A 540 18.67 0.58 -25.86
C LEU A 540 18.48 1.06 -27.30
N SER A 541 17.75 2.17 -27.52
CA SER A 541 17.53 2.74 -28.86
C SER A 541 18.83 3.19 -29.54
N GLN A 542 19.79 3.72 -28.77
CA GLN A 542 21.12 4.11 -29.26
C GLN A 542 22.01 2.91 -29.63
N THR A 543 21.73 1.74 -29.05
CA THR A 543 22.57 0.52 -29.20
C THR A 543 21.98 -0.53 -30.15
N VAL A 544 20.76 -0.31 -30.70
CA VAL A 544 20.08 -1.25 -31.61
C VAL A 544 20.88 -1.55 -32.89
N GLN A 545 21.68 -0.60 -33.38
CA GLN A 545 22.35 -0.74 -34.68
C GLN A 545 23.50 -1.76 -34.67
N ILE A 546 24.18 -1.95 -33.54
CA ILE A 546 25.21 -2.99 -33.35
C ILE A 546 24.62 -4.40 -33.54
N GLN A 547 23.34 -4.60 -33.21
CA GLN A 547 22.67 -5.90 -33.36
C GLN A 547 22.31 -6.25 -34.81
N HIS A 548 22.04 -5.24 -35.66
CA HIS A 548 21.67 -5.47 -37.06
C HIS A 548 22.88 -5.66 -37.99
N ALA A 549 24.06 -5.12 -37.64
CA ALA A 549 25.29 -5.27 -38.41
C ALA A 549 25.76 -6.74 -38.48
N ASN A 550 25.51 -7.55 -37.43
CA ASN A 550 25.93 -8.95 -37.39
C ASN A 550 24.95 -9.95 -38.06
N ILE A 551 23.66 -9.63 -38.17
CA ILE A 551 22.72 -10.46 -38.96
C ILE A 551 23.07 -10.39 -40.46
N ALA A 552 23.70 -9.29 -40.91
CA ALA A 552 24.17 -9.10 -42.27
C ALA A 552 25.59 -9.66 -42.53
N SER A 553 26.42 -9.83 -41.50
CA SER A 553 27.78 -10.40 -41.64
C SER A 553 27.78 -11.93 -41.66
N ASP A 554 26.84 -12.60 -40.98
CA ASP A 554 26.68 -14.06 -41.02
C ASP A 554 26.12 -14.60 -42.34
N ASN A 555 25.51 -13.75 -43.18
CA ASN A 555 24.88 -14.14 -44.45
C ASN A 555 25.73 -13.88 -45.71
N ASN A 556 26.92 -13.29 -45.59
CA ASN A 556 27.75 -12.91 -46.75
C ASN A 556 28.99 -13.81 -46.94
N ASN A 557 28.77 -15.11 -47.12
CA ASN A 557 29.76 -16.00 -47.76
C ASN A 557 29.61 -15.95 -49.29
N ALA A 558 29.94 -14.80 -49.89
CA ALA A 558 30.36 -14.67 -51.30
C ALA A 558 30.70 -13.20 -51.61
N GLN A 559 31.98 -12.82 -51.54
CA GLN A 559 32.45 -11.59 -52.18
C GLN A 559 33.66 -11.88 -53.07
N THR A 560 33.44 -11.69 -54.37
CA THR A 560 34.46 -11.53 -55.40
C THR A 560 35.16 -10.16 -55.28
N PRO A 561 36.42 -10.04 -55.73
CA PRO A 561 37.30 -8.93 -55.37
C PRO A 561 37.27 -7.77 -56.39
N GLU A 562 36.14 -7.09 -56.56
CA GLU A 562 36.09 -5.91 -57.47
C GLU A 562 35.52 -4.62 -56.88
N ASN A 563 35.03 -4.60 -55.62
CA ASN A 563 34.47 -3.38 -55.02
C ASN A 563 35.33 -2.74 -53.90
N ALA A 564 36.63 -3.04 -53.85
CA ALA A 564 37.54 -2.54 -52.80
C ALA A 564 37.95 -1.06 -52.97
N LEU A 565 37.55 -0.36 -54.05
CA LEU A 565 38.02 0.99 -54.37
C LEU A 565 36.96 2.10 -54.25
N ALA A 566 35.75 1.79 -53.77
CA ALA A 566 34.69 2.77 -53.51
C ALA A 566 34.29 2.90 -52.03
N LYS A 567 35.06 2.32 -51.10
CA LYS A 567 34.85 2.39 -49.63
C LYS A 567 35.72 3.47 -48.94
N GLY A 568 36.15 4.48 -49.69
CA GLY A 568 37.07 5.50 -49.18
C GLY A 568 36.44 6.78 -48.62
N GLN A 569 35.13 7.00 -48.77
CA GLN A 569 34.48 8.26 -48.38
C GLN A 569 33.01 8.05 -47.98
N MET A 570 32.77 7.35 -46.87
CA MET A 570 31.54 7.44 -46.06
C MET A 570 31.89 7.10 -44.60
N PHE A 571 32.72 7.93 -43.98
CA PHE A 571 32.67 8.19 -42.53
C PHE A 571 31.74 9.42 -42.42
N ASP A 572 30.66 9.48 -41.63
CA ASP A 572 30.67 9.44 -40.17
C ASP A 572 29.23 9.65 -39.60
N GLU A 573 28.25 8.78 -39.93
CA GLU A 573 26.85 8.94 -39.45
C GLU A 573 26.29 7.73 -38.67
N ASN A 574 27.08 6.67 -38.49
CA ASN A 574 26.60 5.38 -37.94
C ASN A 574 27.40 4.88 -36.72
N GLU A 575 28.10 5.77 -36.02
CA GLU A 575 28.83 5.40 -34.81
C GLU A 575 27.91 5.53 -33.58
N VAL A 576 27.89 4.51 -32.72
CA VAL A 576 27.12 4.56 -31.47
C VAL A 576 27.71 5.65 -30.60
N ASP A 577 26.89 6.62 -30.20
CA ASP A 577 27.30 7.66 -29.26
C ASP A 577 27.42 7.07 -27.84
N ILE A 578 28.60 6.52 -27.53
CA ILE A 578 28.92 5.88 -26.25
C ILE A 578 28.77 6.89 -25.10
N VAL A 579 29.07 8.17 -25.34
CA VAL A 579 28.94 9.24 -24.34
C VAL A 579 27.48 9.44 -23.97
N LEU A 580 26.61 9.59 -24.97
CA LEU A 580 25.16 9.70 -24.75
C LEU A 580 24.57 8.44 -24.11
N ALA A 581 25.04 7.26 -24.51
CA ALA A 581 24.63 6.00 -23.91
C ALA A 581 24.99 5.92 -22.41
N ALA A 582 26.22 6.28 -22.05
CA ALA A 582 26.67 6.35 -20.66
C ALA A 582 25.87 7.36 -19.82
N GLU A 583 25.48 8.49 -20.42
CA GLU A 583 24.62 9.49 -19.79
C GLU A 583 23.20 8.97 -19.51
N HIS A 584 22.60 8.21 -20.44
CA HIS A 584 21.31 7.56 -20.18
C HIS A 584 21.37 6.58 -19.00
N LEU A 585 22.46 5.80 -18.87
CA LEU A 585 22.65 4.92 -17.71
C LEU A 585 22.81 5.71 -16.41
N ARG A 586 23.48 6.87 -16.44
CA ARG A 586 23.57 7.78 -15.29
C ARG A 586 22.19 8.26 -14.86
N PHE A 587 21.37 8.78 -15.78
CA PHE A 587 20.03 9.27 -15.45
C PHE A 587 19.10 8.14 -14.94
N ALA A 588 19.25 6.93 -15.47
CA ALA A 588 18.54 5.77 -14.98
C ALA A 588 18.95 5.40 -13.54
N ALA A 589 20.25 5.42 -13.23
CA ALA A 589 20.77 5.17 -11.89
C ALA A 589 20.33 6.26 -10.89
N ASP A 590 20.32 7.52 -11.30
CA ASP A 590 19.84 8.64 -10.48
C ASP A 590 18.34 8.53 -10.16
N SER A 591 17.54 8.03 -11.10
CA SER A 591 16.12 7.75 -10.87
C SER A 591 15.90 6.71 -9.77
N LEU A 592 16.75 5.67 -9.70
CA LEU A 592 16.73 4.69 -8.60
C LEU A 592 17.25 5.28 -7.28
N ALA A 593 18.25 6.17 -7.35
CA ALA A 593 18.80 6.87 -6.20
C ALA A 593 17.74 7.76 -5.52
N LYS A 594 16.94 8.48 -6.32
CA LYS A 594 15.77 9.26 -5.87
C LYS A 594 14.73 8.42 -5.12
N ILE A 595 14.57 7.14 -5.46
CA ILE A 595 13.62 6.25 -4.76
C ILE A 595 14.06 6.03 -3.32
N THR A 596 15.32 5.64 -3.12
CA THR A 596 15.89 5.31 -1.80
C THR A 596 16.22 6.54 -0.97
N GLY A 597 16.31 7.72 -1.60
CA GLY A 597 16.78 8.95 -0.95
C GLY A 597 18.28 8.95 -0.71
N ARG A 598 19.04 8.21 -1.54
CA ARG A 598 20.51 8.19 -1.54
C ARG A 598 21.01 9.00 -2.73
N GLY A 599 22.09 9.77 -2.57
CA GLY A 599 22.69 10.60 -3.63
C GLY A 599 22.16 12.04 -3.68
N GLU A 600 22.77 12.87 -4.54
CA GLU A 600 22.52 14.32 -4.61
C GLU A 600 21.24 14.70 -5.40
N GLY A 601 20.61 13.74 -6.08
CA GLY A 601 19.51 14.01 -7.02
C GLY A 601 18.09 14.03 -6.43
N GLY A 602 17.90 13.76 -5.14
CA GLY A 602 16.57 13.64 -4.53
C GLY A 602 16.14 14.89 -3.76
N ASP A 603 14.96 15.44 -4.07
CA ASP A 603 14.29 16.41 -3.21
C ASP A 603 13.66 15.68 -2.00
N VAL A 604 14.52 15.26 -1.09
CA VAL A 604 14.15 14.51 0.12
C VAL A 604 13.15 15.29 0.97
N GLU A 605 13.33 16.60 1.08
CA GLU A 605 12.49 17.45 1.93
C GLU A 605 11.04 17.55 1.41
N SER A 606 10.83 17.65 0.09
CA SER A 606 9.45 17.63 -0.44
C SER A 606 8.78 16.27 -0.27
N VAL A 607 9.51 15.17 -0.45
CA VAL A 607 8.98 13.81 -0.23
C VAL A 607 8.58 13.63 1.22
N LEU A 608 9.46 14.00 2.15
CA LEU A 608 9.19 13.95 3.57
C LEU A 608 7.98 14.83 3.93
N GLY A 609 7.89 16.05 3.41
CA GLY A 609 6.75 16.95 3.61
C GLY A 609 5.41 16.32 3.22
N VAL A 610 5.32 15.74 2.01
CA VAL A 610 4.09 15.09 1.52
C VAL A 610 3.71 13.85 2.34
N VAL A 611 4.68 13.01 2.71
CA VAL A 611 4.43 11.83 3.54
C VAL A 611 3.94 12.24 4.93
N PHE A 612 4.53 13.29 5.49
CA PHE A 612 4.17 13.78 6.82
C PHE A 612 2.83 14.50 6.85
N GLU A 613 2.47 15.24 5.81
CA GLU A 613 1.14 15.83 5.69
C GLU A 613 0.05 14.75 5.64
N LYS A 614 0.28 13.65 4.92
CA LYS A 614 -0.63 12.48 4.90
C LYS A 614 -0.76 11.80 6.26
N LEU A 615 0.35 11.67 6.99
CA LEU A 615 0.33 11.11 8.35
C LEU A 615 -0.48 12.00 9.31
N VAL A 616 -0.34 13.31 9.20
CA VAL A 616 -1.07 14.29 10.02
C VAL A 616 -2.55 14.32 9.68
N SER A 617 -2.89 14.28 8.40
CA SER A 617 -4.29 14.28 7.96
C SER A 617 -5.01 12.98 8.35
N SER A 618 -4.34 11.83 8.27
CA SER A 618 -4.86 10.55 8.78
C SER A 618 -5.16 10.61 10.28
N LEU A 619 -4.25 11.20 11.08
CA LEU A 619 -4.44 11.39 12.54
C LEU A 619 -5.50 12.44 12.89
N ARG A 620 -5.77 13.41 12.01
CA ARG A 620 -6.81 14.46 12.17
C ARG A 620 -8.22 13.99 11.81
N ARG A 621 -8.41 12.75 11.36
CA ARG A 621 -9.75 12.14 11.12
C ARG A 621 -10.59 11.95 12.40
N SER A 622 -10.12 12.42 13.56
CA SER A 622 -10.88 12.50 14.82
C SER A 622 -11.13 13.96 15.20
N PRO A 623 -12.37 14.37 15.55
CA PRO A 623 -12.78 15.77 15.58
C PRO A 623 -12.41 16.47 16.89
N VAL A 624 -11.14 16.49 17.31
CA VAL A 624 -10.70 17.30 18.45
C VAL A 624 -9.21 17.67 18.34
N LEU A 625 -8.87 18.66 17.52
CA LEU A 625 -7.68 19.47 17.78
C LEU A 625 -8.07 20.96 17.71
N PRO A 626 -7.72 21.76 18.73
CA PRO A 626 -7.77 23.20 18.58
C PRO A 626 -6.70 23.63 17.57
N LYS A 627 -7.02 24.60 16.72
CA LYS A 627 -6.02 25.40 16.04
C LYS A 627 -5.22 26.14 17.12
N CYS A 628 -3.95 25.80 17.28
CA CYS A 628 -2.98 26.67 17.92
C CYS A 628 -2.27 27.47 16.84
#